data_AF-A0A6G0WUU3-F1
#
_entry.id   AF-A0A6G0WUU3-F1
#
_cell.length_a   1.000
_cell.length_b   1.000
_cell.length_c   1.000
_cell.angle_alpha   90.00
_cell.angle_beta   90.00
_cell.angle_gamma   90.00
#
_symmetry.space_group_name_H-M   'P 1'
#
loop_
_entity.id
_entity.type
_entity.pdbx_description
1 polymer ?
#
loop_
_entity_poly.entity_id
_entity_poly.type
_entity_poly.pdbx_seq_one_letter_code
_entity_poly.pdbx_strand_id
1 'polypeptide(L)'
;MISLRKRWSLVQQIQHHFWSRWQKEYLHTLQERPKWTRVTPNLQIGDLVIVKEPTPPLTWRTARVIEVHPGMDGVVRVAKIQTATGKVLTRPAVKLCPMPLHD
;
A
#
# COMPACT_ATOMS: atom_id res chain seq x y z
N MET A 1 -33.63 23.09 -13.65
CA MET A 1 -32.61 23.68 -12.75
C MET A 1 -32.15 22.62 -11.75
N ILE A 2 -30.86 22.30 -11.72
CA ILE A 2 -30.29 21.36 -10.73
C ILE A 2 -30.24 22.10 -9.39
N SER A 3 -30.88 21.55 -8.35
CA SER A 3 -30.87 22.18 -7.02
C SER A 3 -29.46 22.19 -6.43
N LEU A 4 -29.15 23.19 -5.60
CA LEU A 4 -27.86 23.34 -4.91
C LEU A 4 -27.45 22.05 -4.18
N ARG A 5 -28.41 21.33 -3.60
CA ARG A 5 -28.19 20.04 -2.91
C ARG A 5 -27.73 18.93 -3.87
N LYS A 6 -28.31 18.84 -5.07
CA LYS A 6 -27.88 17.89 -6.10
C LYS A 6 -26.48 18.23 -6.61
N ARG A 7 -26.18 19.52 -6.80
CA ARG A 7 -24.84 19.97 -7.21
C ARG A 7 -23.78 19.65 -6.14
N TRP A 8 -24.08 19.89 -4.87
CA TRP A 8 -23.19 19.54 -3.76
C TRP A 8 -22.94 18.02 -3.68
N SER A 9 -24.00 17.21 -3.78
CA SER A 9 -23.86 15.74 -3.78
C SER A 9 -23.01 15.24 -4.96
N LEU A 10 -23.16 15.85 -6.15
CA LEU A 10 -22.34 15.51 -7.31
C LEU A 10 -20.87 15.86 -7.09
N VAL A 11 -20.57 17.04 -6.54
CA VAL A 11 -19.18 17.45 -6.23
C VAL A 11 -18.55 16.50 -5.21
N GLN A 12 -19.28 16.12 -4.17
CA GLN A 12 -18.81 15.14 -3.19
C GLN A 12 -18.54 13.76 -3.82
N GLN A 13 -19.40 13.31 -4.73
CA GLN A 13 -19.21 12.05 -5.44
C GLN A 13 -17.95 12.09 -6.33
N ILE A 14 -17.73 13.20 -7.06
CA ILE A 14 -16.54 13.40 -7.88
C ILE A 14 -15.28 13.39 -7.01
N GLN A 15 -15.30 14.10 -5.87
CA GLN A 15 -14.19 14.15 -4.93
C GLN A 15 -13.87 12.76 -4.37
N HIS A 16 -14.89 12.00 -3.94
CA HIS A 16 -14.71 10.63 -3.44
C HIS A 16 -14.13 9.70 -4.52
N HIS A 17 -14.64 9.79 -5.74
CA HIS A 17 -14.15 9.01 -6.87
C HIS A 17 -12.69 9.34 -7.21
N PHE A 18 -12.35 10.64 -7.25
CA PHE A 18 -10.98 11.09 -7.48
C PHE A 18 -10.02 10.50 -6.44
N TRP A 19 -10.33 10.63 -5.15
CA TRP A 19 -9.43 10.16 -4.10
C TRP A 19 -9.30 8.64 -4.04
N SER A 20 -10.39 7.91 -4.27
CA SER A 20 -10.37 6.45 -4.35
C SER A 20 -9.46 5.97 -5.48
N ARG A 21 -9.56 6.62 -6.64
CA ARG A 21 -8.73 6.33 -7.80
C ARG A 21 -7.26 6.73 -7.58
N TRP A 22 -7.02 7.94 -7.09
CA TRP A 22 -5.67 8.45 -6.81
C TRP A 22 -4.91 7.54 -5.84
N GLN A 23 -5.53 7.13 -4.73
CA GLN A 23 -4.92 6.22 -3.77
C GLN A 23 -4.56 4.87 -4.40
N LYS A 24 -5.46 4.32 -5.23
CA LYS A 24 -5.24 3.03 -5.90
C LYS A 24 -4.10 3.10 -6.92
N GLU A 25 -4.07 4.17 -7.71
CA GLU A 25 -3.07 4.37 -8.77
C GLU A 25 -1.70 4.72 -8.19
N TYR A 26 -1.63 5.60 -7.19
CA TYR A 26 -0.36 5.97 -6.55
C TYR A 26 0.32 4.80 -5.83
N LEU A 27 -0.44 3.96 -5.11
CA LEU A 27 0.12 2.74 -4.53
C LEU A 27 0.57 1.73 -5.59
N HIS A 28 0.00 1.78 -6.80
CA HIS A 28 0.45 0.95 -7.90
C HIS A 28 1.76 1.45 -8.49
N THR A 29 1.95 2.77 -8.62
CA THR A 29 3.23 3.35 -9.07
C THR A 29 4.37 3.11 -8.08
N LEU A 30 4.08 3.03 -6.77
CA LEU A 30 5.09 2.65 -5.78
C LEU A 30 5.47 1.16 -5.85
N GLN A 31 4.60 0.30 -6.38
CA GLN A 31 4.86 -1.13 -6.60
C GLN A 31 5.09 -1.42 -8.09
N GLU A 32 5.93 -0.63 -8.76
CA GLU A 32 6.33 -0.94 -10.13
C GLU A 32 7.00 -2.32 -10.19
N ARG A 33 6.32 -3.27 -10.84
CA ARG A 33 6.89 -4.58 -11.10
C ARG A 33 7.71 -4.50 -12.38
N PRO A 34 9.03 -4.71 -12.32
CA PRO A 34 9.79 -4.81 -13.55
C PRO A 34 9.27 -6.01 -14.36
N LYS A 35 9.31 -5.88 -15.69
CA LYS A 35 9.17 -7.05 -16.56
C LYS A 35 10.23 -8.07 -16.18
N TRP A 36 9.92 -9.36 -16.35
CA TRP A 36 10.66 -10.58 -15.97
C TRP A 36 12.20 -10.54 -16.08
N THR A 37 12.74 -9.59 -16.84
CA THR A 37 14.15 -9.23 -16.98
C THR A 37 14.84 -8.60 -15.75
N ARG A 38 14.14 -8.03 -14.74
CA ARG A 38 14.82 -7.50 -13.54
C ARG A 38 14.36 -8.22 -12.27
N VAL A 39 15.34 -8.60 -11.46
CA VAL A 39 15.11 -9.17 -10.13
C VAL A 39 14.66 -8.05 -9.19
N THR A 40 13.47 -8.18 -8.62
CA THR A 40 13.01 -7.29 -7.54
C THR A 40 13.57 -7.81 -6.22
N PRO A 41 14.18 -6.97 -5.36
CA PRO A 41 14.61 -7.41 -4.04
C PRO A 41 13.41 -7.92 -3.24
N ASN A 42 13.60 -9.03 -2.52
CA ASN A 42 12.61 -9.53 -1.57
C ASN A 42 12.50 -8.57 -0.38
N LEU A 43 11.33 -8.56 0.27
CA LEU A 43 11.18 -7.87 1.56
C LEU A 43 12.18 -8.43 2.58
N GLN A 44 12.83 -7.54 3.32
CA GLN A 44 13.79 -7.88 4.35
C GLN A 44 13.27 -7.47 5.73
N ILE A 45 13.82 -8.11 6.76
CA ILE A 45 13.54 -7.71 8.15
C ILE A 45 14.11 -6.31 8.36
N GLY A 46 13.29 -5.42 8.91
CA GLY A 46 13.65 -4.02 9.15
C GLY A 46 13.10 -3.05 8.10
N ASP A 47 12.62 -3.51 6.95
CA ASP A 47 12.06 -2.66 5.90
C ASP A 47 10.85 -1.87 6.39
N LEU A 48 10.80 -0.59 6.04
CA LEU A 48 9.62 0.25 6.23
C LEU A 48 8.68 0.06 5.05
N VAL A 49 7.46 -0.39 5.33
CA VAL A 49 6.46 -0.71 4.33
C VAL A 49 5.16 0.06 4.56
N ILE A 50 4.52 0.46 3.47
CA ILE A 50 3.15 0.94 3.44
C ILE A 50 2.22 -0.26 3.26
N VAL A 51 1.21 -0.37 4.13
CA VAL A 51 0.21 -1.44 4.09
C VAL A 51 -0.95 -1.03 3.18
N LYS A 52 -1.16 -1.78 2.10
CA LYS A 52 -2.25 -1.58 1.14
C LYS A 52 -3.58 -2.09 1.73
N GLU A 53 -4.24 -1.21 2.45
CA GLU A 53 -5.56 -1.41 3.07
C GLU A 53 -6.54 -0.29 2.66
N PRO A 54 -7.86 -0.53 2.69
CA PRO A 54 -8.86 0.51 2.49
C PRO A 54 -8.78 1.50 3.66
N THR A 55 -7.95 2.52 3.47
CA THR A 55 -7.72 3.63 4.39
C THR A 55 -8.25 4.92 3.77
N PRO A 56 -8.62 5.93 4.58
CA PRO A 56 -8.95 7.24 4.05
C PRO A 56 -7.79 7.80 3.22
N PRO A 57 -8.10 8.64 2.21
CA PRO A 57 -7.08 9.27 1.39
C PRO A 57 -6.04 9.98 2.26
N LEU A 58 -4.77 9.92 1.85
CA LEU A 58 -3.61 10.53 2.55
C LEU A 58 -3.26 9.93 3.93
N THR A 59 -3.98 8.89 4.38
CA THR A 59 -3.70 8.22 5.66
C THR A 59 -3.28 6.78 5.47
N TRP A 60 -2.10 6.56 4.89
CA TRP A 60 -1.59 5.21 4.73
C TRP A 60 -0.99 4.68 6.02
N ARG A 61 -1.35 3.44 6.36
CA ARG A 61 -0.76 2.74 7.50
C ARG A 61 0.67 2.33 7.14
N THR A 62 1.63 2.83 7.90
CA THR A 62 3.03 2.41 7.83
C THR A 62 3.30 1.31 8.86
N ALA A 63 4.22 0.42 8.51
CA ALA A 63 4.65 -0.67 9.37
C ALA A 63 6.09 -1.05 9.07
N ARG A 64 6.76 -1.67 10.04
CA ARG A 64 8.10 -2.22 9.90
C ARG A 64 8.04 -3.73 9.78
N VAL A 65 8.78 -4.33 8.86
CA VAL A 65 8.88 -5.79 8.74
C VAL A 65 9.67 -6.33 9.92
N ILE A 66 9.08 -7.27 10.67
CA ILE A 66 9.72 -7.92 11.82
C ILE A 66 10.16 -9.35 11.51
N GLU A 67 9.47 -10.01 10.57
CA GLU A 67 9.74 -11.41 10.21
C GLU A 67 9.25 -11.67 8.79
N VAL A 68 10.01 -12.47 8.03
CA VAL A 68 9.68 -12.82 6.64
C VAL A 68 9.54 -14.33 6.51
N HIS A 69 8.59 -14.78 5.69
CA HIS A 69 8.32 -16.19 5.44
C HIS A 69 8.56 -16.47 3.95
N PRO A 70 9.78 -16.87 3.55
CA PRO A 70 10.09 -17.26 2.19
C PRO A 70 9.51 -18.63 1.84
N GLY A 71 9.19 -18.83 0.56
CA GLY A 71 8.84 -20.15 0.01
C GLY A 71 10.08 -21.01 -0.27
N MET A 72 9.86 -22.21 -0.83
CA MET A 72 10.94 -23.12 -1.24
C MET A 72 11.86 -22.53 -2.33
N ASP A 73 11.32 -21.58 -3.11
CA ASP A 73 12.02 -20.81 -4.13
C ASP A 73 12.76 -19.57 -3.58
N GLY A 74 12.76 -19.37 -2.26
CA GLY A 74 13.37 -18.21 -1.60
C GLY A 74 12.56 -16.91 -1.73
N VAL A 75 11.38 -16.92 -2.35
CA VAL A 75 10.56 -15.72 -2.55
C VAL A 75 9.65 -15.46 -1.35
N VAL A 76 9.72 -14.24 -0.80
CA VAL A 76 8.91 -13.83 0.37
C VAL A 76 7.46 -13.59 -0.08
N ARG A 77 6.55 -14.44 0.37
CA ARG A 77 5.11 -14.32 0.07
C ARG A 77 4.31 -13.71 1.22
N VAL A 78 4.80 -13.87 2.45
CA VAL A 78 4.14 -13.40 3.67
C VAL A 78 5.19 -12.80 4.61
N ALA A 79 4.85 -11.70 5.25
CA ALA A 79 5.68 -11.09 6.29
C ALA A 79 4.82 -10.71 7.50
N LYS A 80 5.41 -10.80 8.70
CA LYS A 80 4.86 -10.14 9.89
C LYS A 80 5.41 -8.73 9.93
N ILE A 81 4.51 -7.80 10.20
CA ILE A 81 4.79 -6.38 10.25
C ILE A 81 4.32 -5.81 11.59
N GLN A 82 5.06 -4.85 12.12
CA GLN A 82 4.67 -4.08 13.29
C GLN A 82 4.23 -2.68 12.85
N THR A 83 2.98 -2.33 13.13
CA THR A 83 2.43 -1.01 12.82
C THR A 83 3.02 0.04 13.78
N ALA A 84 3.01 1.32 13.40
CA ALA A 84 3.39 2.42 14.30
C ALA A 84 2.63 2.43 15.64
N THR A 85 1.43 1.85 15.69
CA THR A 85 0.63 1.68 16.93
C THR A 85 1.06 0.48 17.79
N GLY A 86 2.14 -0.21 17.43
CA GLY A 86 2.65 -1.40 18.14
C GLY A 86 1.96 -2.72 17.77
N LYS A 87 0.86 -2.69 17.02
CA LYS A 87 0.13 -3.90 16.62
C LYS A 87 0.91 -4.71 15.58
N VAL A 88 1.11 -5.99 15.87
CA VAL A 88 1.69 -6.96 14.93
C VAL A 88 0.59 -7.54 14.03
N LEU A 89 0.84 -7.54 12.73
CA LEU A 89 -0.06 -8.06 11.71
C LEU A 89 0.71 -8.97 10.74
N THR A 90 0.08 -10.04 10.28
CA THR A 90 0.61 -10.88 9.21
C THR A 90 -0.06 -10.48 7.89
N ARG A 91 0.74 -10.08 6.89
CA ARG A 91 0.23 -9.65 5.59
C ARG A 91 0.98 -10.30 4.43
N PRO A 92 0.28 -10.60 3.32
CA PRO A 92 0.93 -11.01 2.08
C PRO A 92 1.87 -9.91 1.57
N ALA A 93 3.03 -10.29 1.04
CA ALA A 93 4.03 -9.37 0.49
C ALA A 93 3.44 -8.45 -0.60
N VAL A 94 2.47 -8.94 -1.38
CA VAL A 94 1.77 -8.14 -2.41
C VAL A 94 1.00 -6.94 -1.85
N LYS A 95 0.63 -6.97 -0.57
CA LYS A 95 -0.04 -5.84 0.12
C LYS A 95 0.94 -4.94 0.86
N LEU A 96 2.24 -5.24 0.81
CA LEU A 96 3.29 -4.45 1.43
C LEU A 96 4.05 -3.73 0.33
N CYS A 97 4.04 -2.40 0.39
CA CYS A 97 4.79 -1.58 -0.52
C CYS A 97 6.03 -1.06 0.22
N PRO A 98 7.25 -1.54 -0.09
CA PRO A 98 8.44 -0.96 0.50
C PRO A 98 8.50 0.53 0.16
N MET A 99 8.82 1.34 1.16
CA MET A 99 9.00 2.78 0.95
C MET A 99 10.39 3.00 0.36
N PRO A 100 10.54 3.87 -0.66
CA PRO A 100 11.85 4.27 -1.15
C PRO A 100 12.49 5.17 -0.08
N LEU A 101 13.12 4.55 0.90
CA LEU A 101 14.07 5.24 1.76
C LEU A 101 15.31 5.43 0.89
N HIS A 102 15.56 6.67 0.47
CA HIS A 102 16.82 7.04 -0.14
C HIS A 102 17.94 6.75 0.86
N ASP A 103 18.92 5.95 0.45
CA ASP A 103 20.28 6.03 1.00
C ASP A 103 20.90 7.39 0.64
#